data_AF-A0A512AAJ7-F1
#
_entry.id   AF-A0A512AAJ7-F1
#
_cell.length_a   1.000
_cell.length_b   1.000
_cell.length_c   1.000
_cell.angle_alpha   90.00
_cell.angle_beta   90.00
_cell.angle_gamma   90.00
#
_symmetry.space_group_name_H-M   'P 1'
#
loop_
_entity.id
_entity.type
_entity.pdbx_description
1 polymer ?
#
loop_
_entity_poly.entity_id
_entity_poly.type
_entity_poly.pdbx_seq_one_letter_code
_entity_poly.pdbx_strand_id
1 'polypeptide(L)' 'MWLVYDVQKNRLESRYSYEGRYEKDDDLELLPSIEFEKWFEEVQGQ' A
#
# COMPACT_ATOMS: atom_id res chain seq x y z
N MET A 1 7.41 0.73 13.05
CA MET A 1 8.30 -0.29 13.68
C MET A 1 8.85 0.29 14.97
N TRP A 2 8.71 -0.43 16.08
CA TRP A 2 9.31 -0.03 17.35
C TRP A 2 9.95 -1.23 18.05
N LEU A 3 11.03 -0.96 18.78
CA LEU A 3 11.75 -1.94 19.59
C LEU A 3 11.24 -1.85 21.02
N VAL A 4 10.85 -2.99 21.59
CA VAL A 4 10.41 -3.09 22.98
C VAL A 4 11.42 -3.96 23.71
N TYR A 5 12.06 -3.41 24.74
CA TYR A 5 12.97 -4.17 25.58
C TYR A 5 12.18 -4.75 26.77
N ASP A 6 12.14 -6.08 26.86
CA ASP A 6 11.56 -6.80 27.98
C ASP A 6 12.65 -7.07 29.04
N VAL A 7 12.56 -6.31 30.14
CA VAL A 7 13.50 -6.38 31.28
C VAL A 7 13.37 -7.72 32.01
N GLN A 8 12.18 -8.33 32.05
CA GLN A 8 11.95 -9.60 32.76
C GLN A 8 12.63 -10.77 32.03
N LYS A 9 12.69 -10.71 30.70
CA LYS A 9 13.28 -11.76 29.86
C LYS A 9 14.70 -11.41 29.38
N ASN A 10 15.21 -10.24 29.76
CA ASN A 10 16.46 -9.66 29.26
C ASN A 10 16.56 -9.77 27.73
N ARG A 11 15.47 -9.45 27.02
CA ARG A 11 15.35 -9.66 25.58
C ARG A 11 14.78 -8.44 24.89
N LEU A 12 15.36 -8.10 23.76
CA LEU A 12 14.85 -7.08 22.86
C LEU A 12 13.87 -7.72 21.87
N GLU A 13 12.63 -7.26 21.85
CA GLU A 13 11.61 -7.67 20.89
C GLU A 13 11.41 -6.57 19.84
N SER A 14 11.53 -6.93 18.57
CA SER A 14 11.14 -6.06 17.47
C SER A 14 9.67 -6.27 17.16
N ARG A 15 8.86 -5.21 17.31
CA ARG A 15 7.47 -5.22 16.85
C ARG A 15 7.38 -4.41 15.56
N TYR A 16 7.10 -5.13 14.48
CA TYR A 16 6.83 -4.55 13.19
C TYR A 16 5.31 -4.38 13.06
N SER A 17 4.84 -3.13 13.14
CA SER A 17 3.50 -2.79 12.64
C SER A 17 3.64 -2.60 11.13
N TYR A 18 2.99 -3.50 10.38
CA TYR A 18 2.74 -3.36 8.94
C TYR A 18 1.31 -2.86 8.77
N GLU A 19 1.02 -1.67 9.28
CA GLU A 19 -0.24 -0.99 8.99
C GLU A 19 0.08 0.35 8.31
N GLY A 20 -0.52 0.52 7.12
CA GLY A 20 -0.79 1.82 6.51
C GLY A 20 0.36 2.48 5.75
N ARG A 21 0.52 2.14 4.47
CA ARG A 21 1.02 3.09 3.45
C ARG A 21 0.32 3.02 2.10
N TYR A 22 -0.60 2.09 1.94
CA TYR A 22 -1.68 2.32 1.02
C TYR A 22 -2.85 2.57 1.97
N GLU A 23 -3.32 3.82 2.04
CA GLU A 23 -4.77 3.97 2.07
C GLU A 23 -5.27 2.97 1.02
N LYS A 24 -6.24 2.14 1.37
CA LYS A 24 -7.10 1.65 0.31
C LYS A 24 -7.68 2.93 -0.25
N ASP A 25 -7.00 3.49 -1.24
CA ASP A 25 -7.53 4.50 -2.09
C ASP A 25 -8.75 3.78 -2.64
N ASP A 26 -9.90 4.04 -2.04
CA ASP A 26 -11.19 3.64 -2.60
C ASP A 26 -11.31 4.25 -4.02
N ASP A 27 -10.45 5.24 -4.35
CA ASP A 27 -10.20 5.80 -5.67
C ASP A 27 -9.17 5.04 -6.56
N LEU A 28 -8.38 4.08 -6.04
CA LEU A 28 -7.59 3.11 -6.85
C LEU A 28 -8.43 1.92 -7.34
N GLU A 29 -9.71 1.84 -6.94
CA GLU A 29 -10.70 0.97 -7.58
C GLU A 29 -11.19 1.55 -8.92
N LEU A 30 -10.48 2.51 -9.52
CA LEU A 30 -10.59 2.73 -10.96
C LEU A 30 -10.14 1.46 -11.66
N LEU A 31 -11.12 0.63 -11.99
CA LEU A 31 -10.96 -0.67 -12.64
C LEU A 31 -9.93 -0.53 -13.77
N PRO A 32 -8.88 -1.38 -13.80
CA PRO A 32 -7.81 -1.33 -14.80
C PRO A 32 -8.29 -1.25 -16.26
N SER A 33 -9.52 -1.66 -16.55
CA SER A 33 -10.16 -1.53 -17.85
C SER A 33 -10.49 -0.09 -18.25
N ILE A 34 -10.88 0.78 -17.32
CA ILE A 34 -11.31 2.16 -17.62
C ILE A 34 -10.10 3.02 -17.99
N GLU A 35 -8.98 2.87 -17.28
CA GLU A 35 -7.72 3.54 -17.65
C GLU A 35 -7.21 3.05 -19.00
N PHE A 36 -7.33 1.75 -19.25
CA PHE A 36 -6.97 1.16 -20.53
C PHE A 36 -7.82 1.71 -21.68
N GLU A 37 -9.14 1.81 -21.53
CA GLU A 37 -10.03 2.36 -22.55
C GLU A 37 -9.72 3.82 -22.86
N LYS A 38 -9.52 4.67 -21.85
CA LYS A 38 -9.14 6.08 -22.04
C LYS A 38 -7.82 6.22 -22.78
N TRP A 39 -6.79 5.49 -22.35
CA TRP A 39 -5.49 5.48 -23.03
C TRP A 39 -5.62 4.98 -24.49
N PHE A 40 -6.42 3.94 -24.72
CA PHE A 40 -6.62 3.39 -26.06
C PHE A 40 -7.30 4.41 -26.99
N GLU A 41 -8.33 5.12 -26.53
CA GLU A 41 -8.96 6.19 -27.30
C GLU A 41 -7.98 7.32 -27.63
N GLU A 42 -7.15 7.74 -26.67
CA GLU A 42 -6.11 8.76 -26.90
C GLU A 42 -5.08 8.34 -27.96
N VAL A 43 -4.69 7.05 -27.98
CA VAL A 43 -3.74 6.51 -28.97
C VAL A 43 -4.38 6.33 -30.35
N GLN A 44 -5.66 5.96 -30.42
CA GLN A 44 -6.39 5.83 -31.70
C GLN A 44 -6.70 7.18 -32.36
N GLY A 45 -6.69 8.28 -31.59
CA GLY A 45 -6.89 9.63 -32.10
C GLY A 45 -5.67 10.27 -32.78
N GLN A 46 -4.53 9.56 -32.85
CA GLN A 46 -3.31 9.94 -33.58
C GLN A 46 -3.18 9.14 -34.89
#